data_AF-A0A7S2YMT9-F1
#
_entry.id   AF-A0A7S2YMT9-F1
#
_cell.length_a   1.000
_cell.length_b   1.000
_cell.length_c   1.000
_cell.angle_alpha   90.00
_cell.angle_beta   90.00
_cell.angle_gamma   90.00
#
_symmetry.space_group_name_H-M   'P 1'
#
loop_
_entity.id
_entity.type
_entity.pdbx_description
1 polymer ?
#
loop_
_entity_poly.entity_id
_entity_poly.type
_entity_poly.pdbx_seq_one_letter_code
_entity_poly.pdbx_strand_id
1 'polypeptide(L)'
;HLELDEKANAVSLTALRLVARMKRDWIVAGRRPAGICAAALLIAARAHGFSKHHQDVTKILRVCGMTVTNRVREFELTPAANLTLEQFHRDDIETEADPPAYSRNKIMEARAKAIQEGNTALLTSGALDNPLDGPRKSHLWRAGEKDNKRTAEFKQLYSDLEQQLEVGDETKDTIDGETPVIAAADDGKEKVVQEAEKKPAEEEKQLVVHDPSAKVPE
;
A
#
# COMPACT_ATOMS: atom_id res chain seq x y z
N HIS A 1 -36.93 3.49 5.65
CA HIS A 1 -35.74 3.34 6.51
C HIS A 1 -34.57 4.23 6.14
N LEU A 2 -34.25 4.46 4.85
CA LEU A 2 -33.12 5.34 4.47
C LEU A 2 -33.53 6.78 4.09
N GLU A 3 -34.84 7.09 4.03
CA GLU A 3 -35.41 8.42 3.71
C GLU A 3 -34.73 9.08 2.50
N LEU A 4 -35.08 8.58 1.30
CA LEU A 4 -34.54 9.00 0.01
C LEU A 4 -35.55 9.84 -0.82
N ASP A 5 -36.62 10.29 -0.16
CA ASP A 5 -37.72 11.08 -0.73
C ASP A 5 -38.16 10.57 -2.11
N GLU A 6 -38.42 11.48 -3.05
CA GLU A 6 -38.83 11.18 -4.42
C GLU A 6 -37.68 10.61 -5.29
N LYS A 7 -36.43 10.74 -4.84
CA LYS A 7 -35.24 10.29 -5.58
C LYS A 7 -34.88 8.83 -5.32
N ALA A 8 -35.67 8.09 -4.55
CA ALA A 8 -35.39 6.68 -4.22
C ALA A 8 -35.14 5.80 -5.47
N ASN A 9 -35.90 6.01 -6.55
CA ASN A 9 -35.74 5.28 -7.80
C ASN A 9 -34.45 5.67 -8.55
N ALA A 10 -34.09 6.96 -8.56
CA ALA A 10 -32.85 7.40 -9.19
C ALA A 10 -31.62 6.86 -8.44
N VAL A 11 -31.66 6.86 -7.11
CA VAL A 11 -30.62 6.30 -6.26
C VAL A 11 -30.49 4.79 -6.48
N SER A 12 -31.60 4.05 -6.57
CA SER A 12 -31.56 2.60 -6.76
C SER A 12 -30.98 2.20 -8.13
N LEU A 13 -31.36 2.90 -9.21
CA LEU A 13 -30.80 2.69 -10.55
C LEU A 13 -29.29 2.97 -10.58
N THR A 14 -28.86 4.06 -9.92
CA THR A 14 -27.44 4.41 -9.80
C THR A 14 -26.68 3.35 -9.02
N ALA A 15 -27.25 2.86 -7.91
CA ALA A 15 -26.66 1.80 -7.09
C ALA A 15 -26.52 0.49 -7.89
N LEU A 16 -27.51 0.12 -8.71
CA LEU A 16 -27.42 -1.06 -9.57
C LEU A 16 -26.30 -0.93 -10.60
N ARG A 17 -26.15 0.25 -11.22
CA ARG A 17 -25.07 0.53 -12.16
C ARG A 17 -23.70 0.46 -11.48
N LEU A 18 -23.58 0.98 -10.25
CA LEU A 18 -22.38 0.86 -9.41
C LEU A 18 -22.05 -0.60 -9.08
N VAL A 19 -23.03 -1.43 -8.70
CA VAL A 19 -22.79 -2.86 -8.44
C VAL A 19 -22.30 -3.57 -9.70
N ALA A 20 -22.90 -3.29 -10.85
CA ALA A 20 -22.46 -3.85 -12.13
C ALA A 20 -21.02 -3.42 -12.44
N ARG A 21 -20.67 -2.16 -12.15
CA ARG A 21 -19.29 -1.66 -12.32
C ARG A 21 -18.30 -2.34 -11.38
N MET A 22 -18.60 -2.40 -10.08
CA MET A 22 -17.76 -3.09 -9.09
C MET A 22 -17.53 -4.57 -9.43
N LYS A 23 -18.48 -5.20 -10.14
CA LYS A 23 -18.32 -6.57 -10.65
C LYS A 23 -17.30 -6.64 -11.79
N ARG A 24 -17.30 -5.68 -12.73
CA ARG A 24 -16.28 -5.60 -13.80
C ARG A 24 -14.90 -5.24 -13.26
N ASP A 25 -14.83 -4.38 -12.25
CA ASP A 25 -13.58 -4.01 -11.57
C ASP A 25 -13.07 -5.10 -10.59
N TRP A 26 -13.61 -6.33 -10.65
CA TRP A 26 -13.23 -7.47 -9.79
C TRP A 26 -13.29 -7.22 -8.27
N ILE A 27 -13.98 -6.15 -7.81
CA ILE A 27 -14.17 -5.82 -6.40
C ILE A 27 -15.15 -6.79 -5.73
N VAL A 28 -15.93 -7.58 -6.48
CA VAL A 28 -16.94 -8.51 -5.94
C VAL A 28 -16.42 -9.93 -5.74
N ALA A 29 -15.40 -10.36 -6.49
CA ALA A 29 -14.95 -11.74 -6.52
C ALA A 29 -14.53 -12.25 -5.12
N GLY A 30 -15.11 -13.38 -4.69
CA GLY A 30 -14.83 -14.00 -3.39
C GLY A 30 -15.31 -13.20 -2.17
N ARG A 31 -16.18 -12.20 -2.35
CA ARG A 31 -16.60 -11.27 -1.28
C ARG A 31 -18.11 -11.32 -1.04
N ARG A 32 -18.52 -10.93 0.17
CA ARG A 32 -19.94 -10.93 0.58
C ARG A 32 -20.74 -9.91 -0.24
N PRO A 33 -21.81 -10.32 -0.96
CA PRO A 33 -22.59 -9.42 -1.82
C PRO A 33 -23.30 -8.31 -1.02
N ALA A 34 -23.77 -8.60 0.19
CA ALA A 34 -24.42 -7.61 1.05
C ALA A 34 -23.54 -6.37 1.33
N GLY A 35 -22.22 -6.56 1.49
CA GLY A 35 -21.29 -5.46 1.72
C GLY A 35 -21.04 -4.61 0.47
N ILE A 36 -21.07 -5.22 -0.71
CA ILE A 36 -20.97 -4.51 -2.00
C ILE A 36 -22.23 -3.68 -2.23
N CYS A 37 -23.42 -4.27 -2.03
CA CYS A 37 -24.69 -3.53 -2.16
C CYS A 37 -24.77 -2.37 -1.16
N ALA A 38 -24.27 -2.56 0.07
CA ALA A 38 -24.20 -1.50 1.07
C ALA A 38 -23.28 -0.33 0.63
N ALA A 39 -22.11 -0.64 0.10
CA ALA A 39 -21.18 0.37 -0.42
C ALA A 39 -21.77 1.12 -1.62
N ALA A 40 -22.33 0.38 -2.59
CA ALA A 40 -22.97 0.97 -3.77
C ALA A 40 -24.15 1.88 -3.40
N LEU A 41 -24.99 1.48 -2.45
CA LEU A 41 -26.11 2.29 -1.98
C LEU A 41 -25.63 3.55 -1.26
N LEU A 42 -24.56 3.46 -0.46
CA LEU A 42 -23.97 4.61 0.23
C LEU A 42 -23.38 5.61 -0.76
N ILE A 43 -22.65 5.16 -1.78
CA ILE A 43 -22.08 6.00 -2.83
C ILE A 43 -23.19 6.66 -3.65
N ALA A 44 -24.19 5.89 -4.09
CA ALA A 44 -25.33 6.41 -4.85
C ALA A 44 -26.11 7.47 -4.06
N ALA A 45 -26.41 7.22 -2.78
CA ALA A 45 -27.10 8.18 -1.93
C ALA A 45 -26.33 9.52 -1.87
N ARG A 46 -25.01 9.47 -1.67
CA ARG A 46 -24.16 10.66 -1.64
C ARG A 46 -24.11 11.39 -2.98
N ALA A 47 -24.03 10.66 -4.08
CA ALA A 47 -24.02 11.26 -5.42
C ALA A 47 -25.32 12.03 -5.73
N HIS A 48 -26.46 11.58 -5.20
CA HIS A 48 -27.76 12.25 -5.33
C HIS A 48 -28.01 13.36 -4.30
N GLY A 49 -27.00 13.70 -3.48
CA GLY A 49 -27.05 14.79 -2.50
C GLY A 49 -27.50 14.38 -1.10
N PHE A 50 -27.69 13.09 -0.83
CA PHE A 50 -28.07 12.61 0.50
C PHE A 50 -26.83 12.31 1.35
N SER A 51 -26.57 13.16 2.35
CA SER A 51 -25.50 12.92 3.34
C SER A 51 -25.98 11.91 4.39
N LYS A 52 -25.88 10.61 4.07
CA LYS A 52 -26.20 9.51 4.99
C LYS A 52 -24.92 8.95 5.62
N HIS A 53 -25.03 8.53 6.89
CA HIS A 53 -23.91 7.86 7.56
C HIS A 53 -23.86 6.40 7.11
N HIS A 54 -22.67 5.81 7.09
CA HIS A 54 -22.54 4.37 6.80
C HIS A 54 -23.35 3.50 7.77
N GLN A 55 -23.68 4.03 8.97
CA GLN A 55 -24.45 3.33 9.99
C GLN A 55 -25.90 3.09 9.55
N ASP A 56 -26.47 4.00 8.76
CA ASP A 56 -27.86 3.92 8.32
C ASP A 56 -28.04 2.74 7.35
N VAL A 57 -27.08 2.56 6.46
CA VAL A 57 -27.05 1.45 5.49
C VAL A 57 -26.71 0.13 6.19
N THR A 58 -25.75 0.14 7.12
CA THR A 58 -25.33 -1.09 7.83
C THR A 58 -26.41 -1.67 8.72
N LYS A 59 -27.25 -0.82 9.35
CA LYS A 59 -28.37 -1.26 10.19
C LYS A 59 -29.40 -2.06 9.38
N ILE A 60 -29.64 -1.67 8.13
CA ILE A 60 -30.60 -2.32 7.23
C ILE A 60 -30.02 -3.61 6.66
N LEU A 61 -28.80 -3.55 6.11
CA LEU A 61 -28.19 -4.67 5.39
C LEU A 61 -27.43 -5.66 6.29
N ARG A 62 -27.35 -5.38 7.60
CA ARG A 62 -26.65 -6.21 8.61
C ARG A 62 -25.20 -6.52 8.21
N VAL A 63 -24.46 -5.47 7.85
CA VAL A 63 -23.03 -5.54 7.50
C VAL A 63 -22.22 -4.69 8.48
N CYS A 64 -20.96 -5.06 8.75
CA CYS A 64 -20.08 -4.22 9.56
C CYS A 64 -19.72 -2.91 8.84
N GLY A 65 -19.74 -1.78 9.56
CA GLY A 65 -19.37 -0.47 9.00
C GLY A 65 -17.98 -0.44 8.38
N MET A 66 -16.99 -1.07 9.04
CA MET A 66 -15.63 -1.18 8.51
C MET A 66 -15.59 -1.92 7.16
N THR A 67 -16.45 -2.92 6.95
CA THR A 67 -16.55 -3.62 5.67
C THR A 67 -17.04 -2.67 4.57
N VAL A 68 -18.08 -1.87 4.85
CA VAL A 68 -18.60 -0.88 3.88
C VAL A 68 -17.52 0.14 3.54
N THR A 69 -16.84 0.71 4.53
CA THR A 69 -15.77 1.68 4.32
C THR A 69 -14.60 1.10 3.51
N ASN A 70 -14.20 -0.15 3.78
CA ASN A 70 -13.15 -0.80 2.99
C ASN A 70 -13.55 -0.98 1.52
N ARG A 71 -14.82 -1.34 1.25
CA ARG A 71 -15.33 -1.47 -0.13
C ARG A 71 -15.45 -0.13 -0.86
N VAL A 72 -15.81 0.94 -0.15
CA VAL A 72 -15.80 2.29 -0.71
C VAL A 72 -14.38 2.71 -1.09
N ARG A 73 -13.40 2.52 -0.19
CA ARG A 73 -11.99 2.83 -0.49
C ARG A 73 -11.42 2.02 -1.65
N GLU A 74 -11.84 0.77 -1.82
CA GLU A 74 -11.43 -0.03 -2.98
C GLU A 74 -12.03 0.51 -4.29
N PHE A 75 -13.26 1.02 -4.27
CA PHE A 75 -13.86 1.68 -5.43
C PHE A 75 -13.18 3.02 -5.72
N GLU A 76 -12.76 3.77 -4.71
CA GLU A 76 -12.00 5.04 -4.86
C GLU A 76 -10.69 4.85 -5.66
N LEU A 77 -10.11 3.65 -5.65
CA LEU A 77 -8.90 3.35 -6.42
C LEU A 77 -9.18 3.03 -7.90
N THR A 78 -10.43 2.83 -8.30
CA THR A 78 -10.76 2.51 -9.70
C THR A 78 -10.98 3.80 -10.51
N PRO A 79 -10.73 3.78 -11.82
CA PRO A 79 -10.93 4.96 -12.66
C PRO A 79 -12.38 5.48 -12.67
N ALA A 80 -13.35 4.60 -12.36
CA ALA A 80 -14.76 4.99 -12.27
C ALA A 80 -15.07 5.96 -11.13
N ALA A 81 -14.27 5.98 -10.06
CA ALA A 81 -14.48 6.89 -8.95
C ALA A 81 -14.18 8.36 -9.30
N ASN A 82 -13.40 8.62 -10.35
CA ASN A 82 -13.06 9.96 -10.79
C ASN A 82 -14.11 10.61 -11.70
N LEU A 83 -15.16 9.87 -12.09
CA LEU A 83 -16.22 10.38 -12.96
C LEU A 83 -17.27 11.17 -12.18
N THR A 84 -17.84 12.20 -12.82
CA THR A 84 -19.04 12.84 -12.30
C THR A 84 -20.24 11.88 -12.40
N LEU A 85 -21.30 12.13 -11.64
CA LEU A 85 -22.51 11.31 -11.68
C LEU A 85 -23.08 11.20 -13.11
N GLU A 86 -23.12 12.31 -13.84
CA GLU A 86 -23.63 12.34 -15.22
C GLU A 86 -22.73 11.56 -16.18
N GLN A 87 -21.41 11.73 -16.09
CA GLN A 87 -20.44 10.97 -16.89
C GLN A 87 -20.55 9.47 -16.59
N PHE A 88 -20.68 9.10 -15.32
CA PHE A 88 -20.84 7.71 -14.91
C PHE A 88 -22.07 7.04 -15.52
N HIS A 89 -23.14 7.81 -15.78
CA HIS A 89 -24.35 7.30 -16.44
C HIS A 89 -24.22 7.18 -17.96
N ARG A 90 -23.41 8.04 -18.60
CA ARG A 90 -23.22 8.05 -20.06
C ARG A 90 -22.12 7.09 -20.50
N ASP A 91 -21.01 7.06 -19.77
CA ASP A 91 -19.77 6.44 -20.21
C ASP A 91 -19.64 5.05 -19.59
N ASP A 92 -19.36 4.05 -20.44
CA ASP A 92 -18.95 2.72 -20.02
C ASP A 92 -17.44 2.61 -20.19
N ILE A 93 -16.69 2.68 -19.09
CA ILE A 93 -15.22 2.54 -19.14
C ILE A 93 -14.88 1.06 -19.32
N GLU A 94 -14.10 0.76 -20.35
CA GLU A 94 -13.66 -0.60 -20.67
C GLU A 94 -12.53 -1.10 -19.77
N THR A 95 -11.74 -0.18 -19.20
CA THR A 95 -10.61 -0.55 -18.33
C THR A 95 -11.11 -1.19 -17.04
N GLU A 96 -10.70 -2.43 -16.81
CA GLU A 96 -10.95 -3.18 -15.58
C GLU A 96 -9.87 -2.88 -14.53
N ALA A 97 -10.23 -3.06 -13.26
CA ALA A 97 -9.28 -3.03 -12.15
C ALA A 97 -8.98 -4.45 -11.67
N ASP A 98 -7.77 -4.65 -11.15
CA ASP A 98 -7.38 -5.91 -10.55
C ASP A 98 -8.12 -6.15 -9.21
N PRO A 99 -8.39 -7.42 -8.83
CA PRO A 99 -8.96 -7.73 -7.53
C PRO A 99 -8.01 -7.29 -6.41
N PRO A 100 -8.51 -6.74 -5.27
CA PRO A 100 -7.61 -6.19 -4.24
C PRO A 100 -6.73 -7.22 -3.51
N ALA A 101 -6.94 -8.52 -3.70
CA ALA A 101 -5.98 -9.54 -3.26
C ALA A 101 -4.73 -9.53 -4.14
N TYR A 102 -4.89 -9.35 -5.45
CA TYR A 102 -3.79 -9.27 -6.40
C TYR A 102 -2.95 -8.01 -6.18
N SER A 103 -3.60 -6.83 -6.07
CA SER A 103 -2.90 -5.57 -5.82
C SER A 103 -2.08 -5.62 -4.52
N ARG A 104 -2.63 -6.19 -3.44
CA ARG A 104 -1.90 -6.38 -2.18
C ARG A 104 -0.71 -7.32 -2.32
N ASN A 105 -0.87 -8.43 -3.04
CA ASN A 105 0.23 -9.37 -3.28
C ASN A 105 1.34 -8.75 -4.12
N LYS A 106 0.99 -7.95 -5.14
CA LYS A 106 1.95 -7.22 -5.98
C LYS A 106 2.79 -6.22 -5.18
N ILE A 107 2.15 -5.48 -4.26
CA ILE A 107 2.84 -4.56 -3.35
C ILE A 107 3.78 -5.34 -2.40
N MET A 108 3.33 -6.48 -1.87
CA MET A 108 4.14 -7.34 -1.01
C MET A 108 5.35 -7.92 -1.74
N GLU A 109 5.18 -8.35 -2.99
CA GLU A 109 6.27 -8.86 -3.83
C GLU A 109 7.29 -7.76 -4.14
N ALA A 110 6.83 -6.57 -4.55
CA ALA A 110 7.71 -5.41 -4.79
C ALA A 110 8.52 -5.04 -3.55
N ARG A 111 7.89 -5.11 -2.36
CA ARG A 111 8.58 -4.92 -1.08
C ARG A 111 9.62 -5.99 -0.78
N ALA A 112 9.33 -7.26 -1.09
CA ALA A 112 10.31 -8.34 -0.92
C ALA A 112 11.53 -8.16 -1.83
N LYS A 113 11.32 -7.74 -3.08
CA LYS A 113 12.41 -7.42 -4.03
C LYS A 113 13.28 -6.28 -3.53
N ALA A 114 12.67 -5.20 -3.05
CA ALA A 114 13.42 -4.07 -2.49
C ALA A 114 14.27 -4.44 -1.27
N ILE A 115 13.83 -5.42 -0.46
CA ILE A 115 14.63 -5.97 0.65
C ILE A 115 15.82 -6.77 0.12
N GLN A 116 15.62 -7.59 -0.92
CA GLN A 116 16.70 -8.36 -1.55
C GLN A 116 17.76 -7.47 -2.20
N GLU A 117 17.32 -6.38 -2.83
CA GLU A 117 18.18 -5.38 -3.46
C GLU A 117 18.83 -4.42 -2.46
N GLY A 118 18.44 -4.47 -1.18
CA GLY A 118 18.93 -3.55 -0.16
C GLY A 118 18.54 -2.09 -0.41
N ASN A 119 17.49 -1.84 -1.20
CA ASN A 119 17.06 -0.49 -1.57
C ASN A 119 16.30 0.17 -0.40
N THR A 120 17.06 0.73 0.54
CA THR A 120 16.55 1.40 1.75
C THR A 120 15.72 2.65 1.41
N ALA A 121 16.08 3.36 0.34
CA ALA A 121 15.35 4.54 -0.11
C ALA A 121 13.91 4.20 -0.52
N LEU A 122 13.73 3.14 -1.34
CA LEU A 122 12.41 2.70 -1.77
C LEU A 122 11.57 2.18 -0.58
N LEU A 123 12.18 1.44 0.35
CA LEU A 123 11.49 0.93 1.54
C LEU A 123 11.04 2.03 2.50
N THR A 124 11.80 3.13 2.60
CA THR A 124 11.50 4.25 3.51
C THR A 124 10.57 5.28 2.87
N SER A 125 10.54 5.36 1.53
CA SER A 125 9.72 6.33 0.78
C SER A 125 8.20 6.19 0.96
N GLY A 126 7.72 5.03 1.45
CA GLY A 126 6.28 4.74 1.54
C GLY A 126 5.62 4.37 0.20
N ALA A 127 6.36 4.38 -0.91
CA ALA A 127 5.83 4.01 -2.24
C ALA A 127 5.36 2.55 -2.31
N LEU A 128 5.86 1.69 -1.43
CA LEU A 128 5.49 0.29 -1.30
C LEU A 128 4.47 0.02 -0.19
N ASP A 129 3.87 1.05 0.41
CA ASP A 129 2.79 0.87 1.36
C ASP A 129 1.44 0.75 0.64
N ASN A 130 0.55 -0.06 1.21
CA ASN A 130 -0.77 -0.25 0.64
C ASN A 130 -1.59 1.05 0.80
N PRO A 131 -2.10 1.65 -0.29
CA PRO A 131 -2.82 2.92 -0.23
C PRO A 131 -4.13 2.84 0.59
N LEU A 132 -4.66 1.63 0.80
CA LEU A 132 -5.86 1.40 1.61
C LEU A 132 -5.59 1.38 3.11
N ASP A 133 -4.33 1.19 3.52
CA ASP A 133 -3.95 1.12 4.93
C ASP A 133 -3.69 2.54 5.44
N GLY A 134 -4.46 2.95 6.46
CA GLY A 134 -4.19 4.19 7.16
C GLY A 134 -2.89 4.13 7.96
N PRO A 135 -2.38 5.28 8.45
CA PRO A 135 -1.16 5.32 9.25
C PRO A 135 -1.29 4.39 10.46
N ARG A 136 -0.36 3.43 10.57
CA ARG A 136 -0.36 2.46 11.67
C ARG A 136 -0.08 3.20 12.97
N LYS A 137 -1.12 3.32 13.80
CA LYS A 137 -1.06 3.87 15.15
C LYS A 137 -0.40 2.91 16.17
N SER A 138 0.31 1.88 15.73
CA SER A 138 1.01 0.93 16.62
C SER A 138 2.04 1.64 17.50
N HIS A 139 2.68 2.70 17.00
CA HIS A 139 3.59 3.53 17.78
C HIS A 139 2.87 4.25 18.93
N LEU A 140 1.57 4.58 18.82
CA LEU A 140 0.83 5.20 19.92
C LEU A 140 0.65 4.27 21.12
N TRP A 141 0.61 2.94 20.90
CA TRP A 141 0.56 1.97 21.99
C TRP A 141 1.89 1.88 22.76
N ARG A 142 2.98 2.27 22.12
CA ARG A 142 4.33 2.37 22.72
C ARG A 142 4.67 3.80 23.15
N ALA A 143 3.87 4.79 22.73
CA ALA A 143 4.08 6.19 23.05
C ALA A 143 3.73 6.43 24.52
N GLY A 144 4.76 6.52 25.36
CA GLY A 144 4.62 6.70 26.81
C GLY A 144 5.35 5.64 27.64
N GLU A 145 5.88 4.59 27.02
CA GLU A 145 6.83 3.71 27.70
C GLU A 145 8.13 4.48 27.93
N LYS A 146 8.59 4.57 29.18
CA LYS A 146 9.84 5.26 29.51
C LYS A 146 10.97 4.53 28.80
N ASP A 147 11.79 5.27 28.05
CA ASP A 147 13.01 4.70 27.46
C ASP A 147 13.85 4.10 28.59
N ASN A 148 14.02 2.78 28.56
CA ASN A 148 14.93 2.10 29.48
C ASN A 148 16.37 2.51 29.15
N LYS A 149 17.28 2.47 30.15
CA LYS A 149 18.72 2.74 29.94
C LYS A 149 19.28 1.97 28.74
N ARG A 150 18.93 0.68 28.65
CA ARG A 150 19.29 -0.20 27.53
C ARG A 150 18.82 0.34 26.16
N THR A 151 17.61 0.90 26.08
CA THR A 151 17.09 1.47 24.83
C THR A 151 17.85 2.74 24.43
N ALA A 152 18.20 3.58 25.40
CA ALA A 152 19.02 4.77 25.16
C ALA A 152 20.45 4.42 24.73
N GLU A 153 21.07 3.43 25.39
CA GLU A 153 22.38 2.88 25.03
C GLU A 153 22.36 2.29 23.61
N PHE A 154 21.33 1.52 23.24
CA PHE A 154 21.18 1.00 21.87
C PHE A 154 21.01 2.12 20.84
N LYS A 155 20.24 3.17 21.13
CA LYS A 155 20.07 4.32 20.22
C LYS A 155 21.40 5.05 19.99
N GLN A 156 22.18 5.26 21.05
CA GLN A 156 23.52 5.84 20.95
C GLN A 156 24.43 4.94 20.12
N LEU A 157 24.45 3.63 20.39
CA LEU A 157 25.25 2.67 19.64
C LEU A 157 24.92 2.66 18.13
N TYR A 158 23.64 2.69 17.74
CA TYR A 158 23.26 2.76 16.33
C TYR A 158 23.63 4.10 15.68
N SER A 159 23.45 5.22 16.39
CA SER A 159 23.85 6.55 15.90
C SER A 159 25.36 6.67 15.71
N ASP A 160 26.14 6.10 16.63
CA ASP A 160 27.61 6.10 16.54
C ASP A 160 28.07 5.20 15.39
N LEU A 161 27.40 4.06 15.18
CA LEU A 161 27.67 3.17 14.05
C LEU A 161 27.35 3.83 12.70
N GLU A 162 26.25 4.57 12.61
CA GLU A 162 25.88 5.35 11.42
C GLU A 162 26.96 6.41 11.10
N GLN A 163 27.42 7.16 12.10
CA GLN A 163 28.52 8.13 11.93
C GLN A 163 29.82 7.45 11.48
N GLN A 164 30.14 6.27 12.02
CA GLN A 164 31.32 5.50 11.60
C GLN A 164 31.21 4.98 10.16
N LEU A 165 30.02 4.58 9.73
CA LEU A 165 29.77 4.12 8.36
C LEU A 165 29.79 5.28 7.36
N GLU A 166 29.31 6.48 7.74
CA GLU A 166 29.41 7.70 6.93
C GLU A 166 30.87 8.15 6.75
N VAL A 167 31.70 8.06 7.80
CA VAL A 167 33.14 8.39 7.73
C VAL A 167 33.95 7.31 6.99
N GLY A 168 33.48 6.07 6.99
CA GLY A 168 34.13 4.93 6.32
C GLY A 168 33.99 4.91 4.79
N ASP A 169 33.12 5.73 4.21
CA ASP A 169 32.97 5.85 2.74
C ASP A 169 33.88 6.96 2.16
N GLU A 170 34.31 7.93 2.98
CA GLU A 170 35.28 8.96 2.56
C GLU A 170 36.74 8.45 2.50
N THR A 171 37.03 7.28 3.08
CA THR A 171 38.40 6.75 3.20
C THR A 171 38.73 5.58 2.27
N LYS A 172 37.80 5.15 1.39
CA LYS A 172 38.03 4.02 0.48
C LYS A 172 38.84 4.32 -0.79
N ASP A 173 39.10 5.58 -1.12
CA ASP A 173 39.88 5.92 -2.32
C ASP A 173 41.40 6.00 -2.10
N THR A 174 41.90 5.85 -0.87
CA THR A 174 43.35 5.81 -0.64
C THR A 174 43.70 5.00 0.61
N ILE A 175 44.42 3.90 0.39
CA ILE A 175 45.54 3.35 1.16
C ILE A 175 45.42 1.82 1.31
N ASP A 176 46.28 1.14 0.56
CA ASP A 176 46.73 -0.23 0.81
C ASP A 176 47.31 -0.36 2.22
N GLY A 177 46.89 -1.39 2.97
CA GLY A 177 47.67 -1.89 4.10
C GLY A 177 46.93 -2.06 5.41
N GLU A 178 46.89 -3.31 5.87
CA GLU A 178 46.68 -3.76 7.25
C GLU A 178 45.24 -3.72 7.82
N THR A 179 44.51 -4.81 7.57
CA THR A 179 43.38 -5.22 8.41
C THR A 179 43.84 -5.52 9.84
N PRO A 180 43.30 -4.87 10.88
CA PRO A 180 43.54 -5.29 12.26
C PRO A 180 42.68 -6.52 12.56
N VAL A 181 43.36 -7.55 13.05
CA VAL A 181 42.80 -8.83 13.50
C VAL A 181 41.87 -8.57 14.68
N ILE A 182 40.56 -8.73 14.50
CA ILE A 182 39.63 -8.91 15.62
C ILE A 182 39.83 -10.33 16.14
N ALA A 183 40.24 -10.44 17.41
CA ALA A 183 40.46 -11.70 18.09
C ALA A 183 39.20 -12.57 18.05
N ALA A 184 39.23 -13.63 17.25
CA ALA A 184 38.27 -14.71 17.29
C ALA A 184 38.47 -15.49 18.60
N ALA A 185 37.42 -15.60 19.40
CA ALA A 185 37.31 -16.65 20.40
C ALA A 185 37.30 -18.00 19.67
N ASP A 186 38.25 -18.84 20.05
CA ASP A 186 38.49 -20.19 19.56
C ASP A 186 37.36 -21.13 20.01
N ASP A 187 36.60 -21.66 19.07
CA ASP A 187 35.85 -22.91 19.23
C ASP A 187 36.08 -23.74 17.97
N GLY A 188 36.91 -24.77 18.12
CA GLY A 188 37.46 -25.54 17.02
C GLY A 188 36.42 -26.29 16.19
N LYS A 189 36.57 -26.20 14.87
CA LYS A 189 36.41 -27.31 13.91
C LYS A 189 36.98 -26.95 12.53
N GLU A 190 37.40 -27.99 11.83
CA GLU A 190 38.35 -27.99 10.72
C GLU A 190 37.95 -27.23 9.44
N LYS A 191 39.00 -26.82 8.72
CA LYS A 191 39.05 -26.26 7.36
C LYS A 191 38.19 -27.02 6.34
N VAL A 192 37.56 -26.27 5.42
CA VAL A 192 37.70 -26.47 3.95
C VAL A 192 37.59 -25.11 3.24
N VAL A 193 38.65 -24.75 2.51
CA VAL A 193 38.73 -23.66 1.52
C VAL A 193 38.01 -24.10 0.25
N GLN A 194 37.21 -23.24 -0.41
CA GLN A 194 37.23 -23.07 -1.89
C GLN A 194 36.69 -21.70 -2.31
N GLU A 195 37.35 -21.18 -3.33
CA GLU A 195 37.36 -19.83 -3.90
C GLU A 195 36.26 -19.65 -4.97
N ALA A 196 35.82 -18.39 -5.11
CA ALA A 196 35.30 -17.69 -6.28
C ALA A 196 34.52 -18.42 -7.40
N GLU A 197 33.37 -17.84 -7.79
CA GLU A 197 33.08 -17.63 -9.21
C GLU A 197 32.16 -16.41 -9.43
N LYS A 198 32.66 -15.47 -10.25
CA LYS A 198 32.02 -14.25 -10.71
C LYS A 198 31.34 -14.54 -12.05
N LYS A 199 30.06 -14.19 -12.24
CA LYS A 199 29.41 -14.16 -13.56
C LYS A 199 28.59 -12.87 -13.78
N PRO A 200 28.42 -12.46 -15.05
CA PRO A 200 28.43 -11.06 -15.47
C PRO A 200 27.04 -10.43 -15.58
N ALA A 201 27.05 -9.10 -15.70
CA ALA A 201 25.91 -8.23 -15.88
C ALA A 201 25.09 -8.54 -17.15
N GLU A 202 23.77 -8.53 -17.01
CA GLU A 202 22.82 -8.44 -18.12
C GLU A 202 21.85 -7.26 -17.90
N GLU A 203 21.50 -6.65 -19.03
CA GLU A 203 20.98 -5.31 -19.28
C GLU A 203 19.70 -4.91 -18.52
N GLU A 204 19.70 -3.69 -17.97
CA GLU A 204 18.51 -2.99 -17.50
C GLU A 204 17.54 -2.73 -18.66
N LYS A 205 16.37 -3.38 -18.63
CA LYS A 205 15.19 -2.90 -19.36
C LYS A 205 14.45 -1.91 -18.47
N GLN A 206 14.52 -0.64 -18.84
CA GLN A 206 13.78 0.45 -18.20
C GLN A 206 12.27 0.14 -18.15
N LEU A 207 11.72 0.09 -16.93
CA LEU A 207 10.29 0.04 -16.69
C LEU A 207 9.74 1.48 -16.79
N VAL A 208 9.00 1.78 -17.86
CA VAL A 208 8.32 3.06 -18.03
C VAL A 208 7.13 3.11 -17.06
N VAL A 209 7.24 3.92 -16.01
CA VAL A 209 6.12 4.25 -15.11
C VAL A 209 5.42 5.48 -15.69
N HIS A 210 4.19 5.29 -16.13
CA HIS A 210 3.36 6.38 -16.65
C HIS A 210 2.90 7.26 -15.46
N ASP A 211 3.35 8.52 -15.46
CA ASP A 211 3.01 9.51 -14.46
C ASP A 211 1.62 10.13 -14.76
N PRO A 212 0.62 10.01 -13.87
CA PRO A 212 -0.74 10.51 -14.13
C PRO A 212 -0.90 12.04 -13.98
N SER A 213 0.17 12.81 -13.80
CA SER A 213 0.10 14.27 -13.62
C SER A 213 0.64 15.12 -14.78
N ALA A 214 0.95 14.55 -15.94
CA ALA A 214 1.38 15.33 -17.10
C ALA A 214 0.19 16.03 -17.79
N LYS A 215 0.06 17.33 -17.55
CA LYS A 215 -0.83 18.24 -18.27
C LYS A 215 -0.32 18.35 -19.72
N VAL A 216 -1.11 17.89 -20.68
CA VAL A 216 -0.81 18.05 -22.12
C VAL A 216 -0.89 19.54 -22.47
N PRO A 217 0.15 20.16 -23.05
CA PRO A 217 0.02 21.48 -23.65
C PRO A 217 -0.70 21.38 -25.00
N GLU A 218 -1.62 22.35 -25.22
CA GLU A 218 -2.55 22.60 -26.34
C GLU A 218 -2.59 21.63 -27.54
#